data_AF-A0A7C1I6G9-F1
#
_entry.id   AF-A0A7C1I6G9-F1
#
_cell.length_a   1.000
_cell.length_b   1.000
_cell.length_c   1.000
_cell.angle_alpha   90.00
_cell.angle_beta   90.00
_cell.angle_gamma   90.00
#
_symmetry.space_group_name_H-M   'P 1'
#
loop_
_entity.id
_entity.type
_entity.pdbx_description
1 polymer ?
#
loop_
_entity_poly.entity_id
_entity_poly.type
_entity_poly.pdbx_seq_one_letter_code
_entity_poly.pdbx_strand_id
1 'polypeptide(L)' 'MEADLQIGKEGWEKAVPEIRNRLKKRAELRIKIHQPLIEGRMRTFTQGVADQVAAQTGSKVVMVMGRTFVLRRVKK' A
#
# COMPACT_ATOMS: atom_id res chain seq x y z
N MET A 1 -7.61 2.12 -14.79
CA MET A 1 -8.02 2.32 -13.38
C MET A 1 -6.92 3.09 -12.65
N GLU A 2 -7.23 4.26 -12.10
CA GLU A 2 -6.27 5.10 -11.35
C GLU A 2 -5.94 4.52 -9.96
N ALA A 3 -4.75 4.84 -9.44
CA ALA A 3 -4.35 4.53 -8.07
C ALA A 3 -4.59 5.76 -7.19
N ASP A 4 -5.19 5.59 -6.01
CA ASP A 4 -5.43 6.69 -5.07
C ASP A 4 -4.13 7.32 -4.56
N LEU A 5 -3.08 6.51 -4.42
CA LEU A 5 -1.77 6.94 -3.93
C LEU A 5 -0.65 6.25 -4.72
N GLN A 6 0.43 6.98 -4.98
CA GLN A 6 1.63 6.44 -5.58
C GLN A 6 2.81 6.63 -4.63
N ILE A 7 3.51 5.53 -4.31
CA ILE A 7 4.73 5.54 -3.50
C ILE A 7 5.92 5.63 -4.43
N GLY A 8 6.63 6.76 -4.38
CA GLY A 8 7.82 7.01 -5.20
C GLY A 8 9.10 6.38 -4.65
N LYS A 9 10.24 6.89 -5.12
CA LYS A 9 11.58 6.44 -4.72
C LYS A 9 11.89 6.66 -3.23
N GLU A 10 11.17 7.57 -2.58
CA GLU A 10 11.34 7.91 -1.16
C GLU A 10 10.97 6.79 -0.19
N GLY A 11 10.33 5.71 -0.67
CA GLY A 11 9.99 4.55 0.15
C GLY A 11 8.59 4.66 0.78
N TRP A 12 8.05 3.49 1.13
CA TRP A 12 6.69 3.36 1.67
C TRP A 12 6.55 3.89 3.09
N GLU A 13 7.65 3.95 3.86
CA GLU A 13 7.68 4.40 5.26
C GLU A 13 7.19 5.84 5.41
N LYS A 14 7.66 6.74 4.54
CA LYS A 14 7.22 8.14 4.51
C LYS A 14 5.76 8.31 4.10
N ALA A 15 5.21 7.35 3.35
CA ALA A 15 3.82 7.38 2.90
C ALA A 15 2.83 6.89 3.97
N VAL A 16 3.29 6.18 5.02
CA VAL A 16 2.40 5.61 6.05
C VAL A 16 1.49 6.65 6.73
N PRO A 17 1.98 7.84 7.17
CA PRO A 17 1.11 8.85 7.78
C PRO A 17 0.01 9.34 6.82
N GLU A 18 0.35 9.50 5.55
CA GLU A 18 -0.60 9.91 4.51
C GLU A 18 -1.64 8.82 4.24
N ILE A 19 -1.19 7.57 4.09
CA ILE A 19 -2.05 6.39 3.91
C ILE A 19 -3.04 6.29 5.07
N ARG A 20 -2.57 6.46 6.31
CA ARG A 20 -3.41 6.46 7.52
C ARG A 20 -4.47 7.55 7.47
N ASN A 21 -4.10 8.76 7.08
CA ASN A 21 -5.03 9.88 6.98
C ASN A 21 -6.08 9.66 5.87
N ARG A 22 -5.68 9.06 4.75
CA ARG A 22 -6.61 8.73 3.66
C ARG A 22 -7.55 7.58 4.04
N LEU A 23 -7.07 6.54 4.71
CA LEU A 23 -7.89 5.42 5.22
C LEU A 23 -8.87 5.82 6.33
N LYS A 24 -8.63 6.94 7.02
CA LYS A 24 -9.64 7.52 7.92
C LYS A 24 -10.83 8.07 7.14
N LYS A 25 -10.58 8.69 5.98
CA LYS A 25 -11.59 9.33 5.11
C LYS A 25 -12.25 8.34 4.15
N ARG A 26 -11.51 7.35 3.65
CA ARG A 26 -11.96 6.32 2.71
C ARG A 26 -11.82 4.94 3.36
N ALA A 27 -12.83 4.10 3.24
CA ALA A 27 -12.79 2.75 3.81
C ALA A 27 -11.75 1.85 3.10
N GLU A 28 -11.42 2.16 1.86
CA GLU A 28 -10.50 1.42 1.00
C GLU A 28 -9.52 2.39 0.30
N LEU A 29 -8.30 1.95 0.08
CA LEU A 29 -7.25 2.72 -0.59
C LEU A 29 -6.44 1.83 -1.53
N ARG A 30 -6.29 2.24 -2.80
CA ARG A 30 -5.43 1.60 -3.79
C ARG A 30 -4.09 2.33 -3.89
N ILE A 31 -3.01 1.61 -3.64
CA ILE A 31 -1.66 2.17 -3.55
C ILE A 31 -0.76 1.50 -4.57
N LYS A 32 -0.06 2.30 -5.37
CA LYS A 32 0.88 1.82 -6.40
C LYS A 32 2.32 2.16 -6.03
N ILE A 33 3.21 1.17 -6.10
CA ILE A 33 4.64 1.33 -5.81
C ILE A 33 5.38 1.62 -7.12
N HIS A 34 6.03 2.78 -7.18
CA HIS A 34 6.89 3.25 -8.28
C HIS A 34 8.37 3.14 -7.91
N GLN A 35 8.77 2.04 -7.26
CA GLN A 35 10.17 1.70 -7.07
C GLN A 35 10.69 0.83 -8.22
N PRO A 36 11.95 1.05 -8.66
CA PRO A 36 12.62 0.14 -9.59
C PRO A 36 12.87 -1.18 -8.85
N LEU A 37 12.00 -2.16 -9.09
CA LEU A 37 12.13 -3.51 -8.54
C LEU A 37 12.62 -4.44 -9.65
N ILE A 38 13.57 -5.31 -9.32
CA ILE A 38 14.06 -6.38 -10.20
C ILE A 38 12.87 -7.31 -10.52
N GLU A 39 12.62 -7.52 -11.82
CA GLU A 39 11.61 -8.46 -12.30
C GLU A 39 11.89 -9.85 -11.72
N GLY A 40 10.94 -10.38 -10.92
CA GLY A 40 11.10 -11.64 -10.20
C GLY A 40 10.85 -11.55 -8.69
N ARG A 41 11.19 -10.42 -8.04
CA ARG A 41 10.90 -10.20 -6.59
C ARG A 41 9.75 -9.22 -6.33
N MET A 42 9.15 -8.70 -7.39
CA MET A 42 8.15 -7.64 -7.32
C MET A 42 6.93 -8.01 -6.46
N ARG A 43 6.34 -9.18 -6.69
CA ARG A 43 5.14 -9.62 -5.93
C ARG A 43 5.45 -9.79 -4.45
N THR A 44 6.55 -10.47 -4.11
CA THR A 44 6.97 -10.69 -2.72
C THR A 44 7.28 -9.37 -2.01
N PHE A 45 7.93 -8.44 -2.70
CA PHE A 45 8.21 -7.12 -2.17
C PHE A 45 6.92 -6.32 -1.93
N THR A 46 6.05 -6.22 -2.94
CA THR A 46 4.78 -5.49 -2.80
C THR A 46 3.89 -6.10 -1.74
N GLN A 47 3.87 -7.43 -1.60
CA GLN A 47 3.18 -8.11 -0.51
C GLN A 47 3.77 -7.73 0.86
N GLY A 48 5.10 -7.80 1.03
CA GLY A 48 5.75 -7.43 2.29
C GLY A 48 5.51 -5.97 2.68
N VAL A 49 5.56 -5.05 1.71
CA VAL A 49 5.21 -3.65 1.93
C VAL A 49 3.74 -3.51 2.32
N ALA A 50 2.83 -4.17 1.62
CA ALA A 50 1.41 -4.11 1.92
C ALA A 50 1.12 -4.59 3.35
N ASP A 51 1.75 -5.69 3.78
CA ASP A 51 1.58 -6.26 5.12
C ASP A 51 2.14 -5.33 6.21
N GLN A 52 3.31 -4.74 6.00
CA GLN A 52 3.90 -3.78 6.93
C GLN A 52 3.05 -2.50 7.06
N VAL A 53 2.59 -1.95 5.93
CA VAL A 53 1.70 -0.78 5.94
C VAL A 53 0.37 -1.14 6.61
N ALA A 54 -0.20 -2.30 6.33
CA ALA A 54 -1.43 -2.77 6.96
C ALA A 54 -1.30 -2.84 8.49
N ALA A 55 -0.22 -3.44 8.99
CA ALA A 55 0.08 -3.51 10.42
C ALA A 55 0.21 -2.13 11.07
N GLN A 56 0.96 -1.21 10.45
CA GLN A 56 1.15 0.14 11.00
C GLN A 56 -0.11 1.01 10.96
N THR A 57 -0.98 0.78 9.97
CA THR A 57 -2.19 1.60 9.77
C THR A 57 -3.42 1.03 10.46
N GLY A 58 -3.37 -0.20 10.97
CA GLY A 58 -4.53 -0.91 11.52
C GLY A 58 -5.52 -1.33 10.43
N SER A 59 -5.00 -1.72 9.27
CA SER A 59 -5.76 -2.05 8.07
C SER A 59 -5.56 -3.51 7.69
N LYS A 60 -6.35 -4.01 6.76
CA LYS A 60 -6.13 -5.32 6.11
C LYS A 60 -5.75 -5.15 4.66
N VAL A 61 -4.84 -5.99 4.18
CA VAL A 61 -4.57 -6.13 2.75
C VAL A 61 -5.71 -6.90 2.12
N VAL A 62 -6.38 -6.29 1.14
CA VAL A 62 -7.47 -6.93 0.38
C VAL A 62 -6.92 -7.64 -0.83
N MET A 63 -5.94 -7.02 -1.50
CA MET A 63 -5.44 -7.50 -2.79
C MET A 63 -4.04 -6.96 -3.07
N VAL A 64 -3.21 -7.77 -3.73
CA VAL A 64 -1.91 -7.37 -4.28
C VAL A 64 -1.85 -7.79 -5.74
N MET A 65 -1.60 -6.84 -6.64
CA MET A 65 -1.57 -6.98 -8.10
C MET A 65 -0.32 -6.29 -8.66
N GLY A 66 0.73 -7.07 -8.94
CA GLY A 66 1.99 -6.53 -9.45
C GLY A 66 2.58 -5.50 -8.48
N ARG A 67 2.64 -4.24 -8.91
CA ARG A 67 3.14 -3.10 -8.11
C ARG A 67 2.07 -2.39 -7.29
N THR A 68 0.81 -2.84 -7.39
CA THR A 68 -0.32 -2.18 -6.75
C THR A 68 -0.87 -3.07 -5.65
N PHE A 69 -1.25 -2.49 -4.52
CA PHE A 69 -1.96 -3.19 -3.45
C PHE A 69 -3.15 -2.36 -2.95
N VAL A 70 -4.12 -3.04 -2.36
CA VAL A 70 -5.35 -2.44 -1.85
C VAL A 70 -5.42 -2.70 -0.36
N LEU A 71 -5.57 -1.62 0.41
CA LEU A 71 -5.79 -1.67 1.84
C LEU A 71 -7.25 -1.33 2.16
N ARG A 72 -7.81 -2.01 3.14
CA ARG A 72 -9.12 -1.69 3.70
C ARG A 72 -9.02 -1.50 5.20
N ARG A 73 -9.65 -0.44 5.70
CA ARG A 73 -9.74 -0.19 7.14
C ARG A 73 -10.54 -1.30 7.81
N VAL A 74 -10.02 -1.88 8.87
CA VAL A 74 -10.78 -2.80 9.73
C VAL A 74 -11.60 -1.92 10.68
N LYS A 75 -12.94 -1.99 10.59
CA LYS A 75 -13.80 -1.41 11.61
C LYS A 75 -13.64 -2.28 12.86
N LYS A 76 -13.21 -1.66 13.95
CA LYS A 76 -13.25 -2.24 15.28
C LYS A 76 -14.68 -2.18 15.80
#